data_AF-A0A8K0KBT9-F1
#
_entry.id   AF-A0A8K0KBT9-F1
#
_cell.length_a   1.000
_cell.length_b   1.000
_cell.length_c   1.000
_cell.angle_alpha   90.00
_cell.angle_beta   90.00
_cell.angle_gamma   90.00
#
_symmetry.space_group_name_H-M   'P 1'
#
loop_
_entity.id
_entity.type
_entity.pdbx_description
1 polymer ?
#
loop_
_entity_poly.entity_id
_entity_poly.type
_entity_poly.pdbx_seq_one_letter_code
_entity_poly.pdbx_strand_id
1 'polypeptide(L)'
;MYKWRDTCNEEMETFLGILIAMGMSHLPKMRLYWSKKPLYRNDLIRNAMKRERFEQLIKCLHFNNNEEEPENRLSKIQPLLDLLIAKFKGTLIPSENIVIDESMIPWRGRLILRQYLPGKSHNYVCLRPTHINLKIYAGKRDSPGMSGIGLGHQVVLELIDGLLHEGRTLYVDNFYTSVPLAEDLLGKKTYVCGTLRRNPKEVCAKNIKKGEILAKENEKGVKVIKWQDKRPVIMINTNLSIKDNLVSSVSKKRKTVDPEPLSSNPASAAGISSHNDCN
;
A
#
# COMPACT_ATOMS: atom_id res chain seq x y z
N MET A 1 -14.95 -17.66 -36.23
CA MET A 1 -14.24 -18.05 -34.99
C MET A 1 -12.75 -18.04 -35.32
N TYR A 2 -11.92 -17.29 -34.60
CA TYR A 2 -10.47 -17.30 -34.87
C TYR A 2 -9.91 -18.68 -34.47
N LYS A 3 -9.14 -19.32 -35.35
CA LYS A 3 -8.64 -20.68 -35.15
C LYS A 3 -7.71 -20.69 -33.94
N TRP A 4 -7.95 -21.61 -33.00
CA TRP A 4 -7.09 -21.78 -31.84
C TRP A 4 -5.67 -22.17 -32.28
N ARG A 5 -4.68 -21.59 -31.59
CA ARG A 5 -3.27 -21.95 -31.67
C ARG A 5 -2.56 -21.58 -30.37
N ASP A 6 -1.52 -22.33 -30.05
CA ASP A 6 -0.62 -22.02 -28.93
C ASP A 6 0.04 -20.66 -29.09
N THR A 7 0.45 -20.10 -27.96
CA THR A 7 1.21 -18.85 -27.88
C THR A 7 2.72 -19.15 -27.81
N CYS A 8 3.53 -18.14 -28.04
CA CYS A 8 4.99 -18.19 -27.88
C CYS A 8 5.49 -16.93 -27.14
N ASN A 9 6.77 -16.92 -26.77
CA ASN A 9 7.35 -15.80 -26.01
C ASN A 9 7.20 -14.45 -26.73
N GLU A 10 7.52 -14.37 -28.02
CA GLU A 10 7.39 -13.14 -28.83
C GLU A 10 5.95 -12.61 -28.87
N GLU A 11 4.98 -13.52 -28.96
CA GLU A 11 3.56 -13.16 -28.94
C GLU A 11 3.12 -12.64 -27.57
N MET A 12 3.61 -13.26 -26.49
CA MET A 12 3.34 -12.81 -25.13
C MET A 12 4.01 -11.45 -24.82
N GLU A 13 5.22 -11.21 -25.31
CA GLU A 13 5.89 -9.90 -25.22
C GLU A 13 5.07 -8.83 -25.95
N THR A 14 4.59 -9.12 -27.16
CA THR A 14 3.71 -8.22 -27.92
C THR A 14 2.39 -7.97 -27.16
N PHE A 15 1.78 -9.00 -26.60
CA PHE A 15 0.57 -8.90 -25.79
C PHE A 15 0.76 -8.00 -24.56
N LEU A 16 1.87 -8.18 -23.82
CA LEU A 16 2.23 -7.35 -22.68
C LEU A 16 2.52 -5.90 -23.10
N GLY A 17 3.20 -5.69 -24.23
CA GLY A 17 3.44 -4.36 -24.80
C GLY A 17 2.14 -3.62 -25.12
N ILE A 18 1.14 -4.32 -25.65
CA ILE A 18 -0.20 -3.76 -25.87
C ILE A 18 -0.86 -3.37 -24.54
N LEU A 19 -0.79 -4.20 -23.50
CA LEU A 19 -1.35 -3.88 -22.19
C LEU A 19 -0.71 -2.62 -21.57
N ILE A 20 0.61 -2.47 -21.69
CA ILE A 20 1.34 -1.28 -21.24
C ILE A 20 0.87 -0.04 -22.03
N ALA A 21 0.76 -0.15 -23.36
CA ALA A 21 0.27 0.94 -24.21
C ALA A 21 -1.18 1.35 -23.86
N MET A 22 -2.04 0.39 -23.55
CA MET A 22 -3.42 0.65 -23.10
C MET A 22 -3.47 1.37 -21.75
N GLY A 23 -2.51 1.09 -20.85
CA GLY A 23 -2.36 1.80 -19.57
C GLY A 23 -1.87 3.24 -19.72
N MET A 24 -1.10 3.54 -20.78
CA MET A 24 -0.67 4.91 -21.06
C MET A 24 -1.74 5.73 -21.78
N SER A 25 -2.52 5.11 -22.67
CA SER A 25 -3.51 5.77 -23.52
C SER A 25 -4.89 5.13 -23.40
N HIS A 26 -5.60 5.41 -22.31
CA HIS A 26 -6.89 4.79 -22.02
C HIS A 26 -8.00 5.16 -23.01
N LEU A 27 -8.61 4.15 -23.64
CA LEU A 27 -9.84 4.28 -24.42
C LEU A 27 -11.07 3.72 -23.67
N PRO A 28 -12.28 4.28 -23.86
CA PRO A 28 -13.48 3.88 -23.11
C PRO A 28 -13.90 2.41 -23.27
N LYS A 29 -13.49 1.75 -24.36
CA LYS A 29 -13.82 0.35 -24.65
C LYS A 29 -12.62 -0.32 -25.31
N MET A 30 -12.29 -1.54 -24.88
CA MET A 30 -11.17 -2.33 -25.41
C MET A 30 -11.18 -2.48 -26.95
N ARG A 31 -12.35 -2.66 -27.57
CA ARG A 31 -12.46 -2.77 -29.03
C ARG A 31 -12.01 -1.51 -29.79
N LEU A 32 -12.01 -0.34 -29.14
CA LEU A 32 -11.67 0.93 -29.78
C LEU A 32 -10.18 1.04 -30.10
N TYR A 33 -9.31 0.32 -29.38
CA TYR A 33 -7.88 0.27 -29.71
C TYR A 33 -7.60 -0.29 -31.10
N TRP A 34 -8.56 -1.04 -31.68
CA TRP A 34 -8.49 -1.57 -33.04
C TRP A 34 -9.37 -0.80 -34.04
N SER A 35 -9.93 0.33 -33.65
CA SER A 35 -10.80 1.14 -34.52
C SER A 35 -10.02 1.76 -35.68
N LYS A 36 -10.65 1.78 -36.86
CA LYS A 36 -10.14 2.53 -38.03
C LYS A 36 -10.58 4.00 -38.05
N LYS A 37 -11.51 4.39 -37.16
CA LYS A 37 -12.01 5.78 -37.10
C LYS A 37 -10.88 6.70 -36.65
N PRO A 38 -10.67 7.87 -37.29
CA PRO A 38 -9.57 8.78 -36.97
C PRO A 38 -9.43 9.10 -35.47
N LEU A 39 -10.55 9.32 -34.78
CA LEU A 39 -10.59 9.65 -33.36
C LEU A 39 -9.96 8.58 -32.43
N TYR A 40 -10.02 7.31 -32.82
CA TYR A 40 -9.55 6.17 -32.01
C TYR A 40 -8.45 5.39 -32.71
N ARG A 41 -7.87 5.94 -33.78
CA ARG A 41 -6.90 5.24 -34.60
C ARG A 41 -5.61 5.06 -33.81
N ASN A 42 -5.29 3.83 -33.48
CA ASN A 42 -4.03 3.46 -32.84
C ASN A 42 -3.28 2.47 -33.73
N ASP A 43 -2.39 2.98 -34.57
CA ASP A 43 -1.67 2.14 -35.53
C ASP A 43 -0.64 1.23 -34.86
N LEU A 44 -0.07 1.64 -33.71
CA LEU A 44 0.84 0.81 -32.91
C LEU A 44 0.16 -0.50 -32.48
N ILE A 45 -0.98 -0.40 -31.79
CA ILE A 45 -1.70 -1.58 -31.28
C ILE A 45 -2.30 -2.41 -32.42
N ARG A 46 -2.87 -1.75 -33.44
CA ARG A 46 -3.51 -2.42 -34.58
C ARG A 46 -2.55 -3.26 -35.39
N ASN A 47 -1.34 -2.75 -35.60
CA ASN A 47 -0.33 -3.44 -36.40
C ASN A 47 0.39 -4.52 -35.59
N ALA A 48 0.52 -4.34 -34.26
CA ALA A 48 1.19 -5.29 -33.38
C ALA A 48 0.44 -6.63 -33.27
N MET A 49 -0.89 -6.61 -33.05
CA MET A 49 -1.67 -7.84 -32.91
C MET A 49 -3.11 -7.64 -33.40
N LYS A 50 -3.71 -8.67 -34.00
CA LYS A 50 -5.15 -8.61 -34.34
C LYS A 50 -6.00 -8.65 -33.07
N ARG A 51 -7.09 -7.87 -33.05
CA ARG A 51 -8.03 -7.78 -31.92
C ARG A 51 -8.53 -9.15 -31.46
N GLU A 52 -8.92 -10.01 -32.40
CA GLU A 52 -9.45 -11.33 -32.11
C GLU A 52 -8.41 -12.21 -31.41
N ARG A 53 -7.13 -12.07 -31.75
CA ARG A 53 -6.04 -12.81 -31.09
C ARG A 53 -5.79 -12.25 -29.69
N PHE A 54 -5.75 -10.94 -29.52
CA PHE A 54 -5.63 -10.31 -28.20
C PHE A 54 -6.79 -10.74 -27.27
N GLU A 55 -8.03 -10.71 -27.77
CA GLU A 55 -9.21 -11.16 -27.04
C GLU A 55 -9.18 -12.66 -26.70
N GLN A 56 -8.47 -13.50 -27.47
CA GLN A 56 -8.25 -14.91 -27.10
C GLN A 56 -7.20 -15.03 -26.00
N LEU A 57 -6.06 -14.37 -26.14
CA LEU A 57 -4.98 -14.43 -25.15
C LEU A 57 -5.46 -13.96 -23.77
N ILE A 58 -6.16 -12.82 -23.70
CA ILE A 58 -6.68 -12.29 -22.43
C ILE A 58 -7.71 -13.22 -21.76
N LYS A 59 -8.45 -14.03 -22.54
CA LYS A 59 -9.43 -14.99 -22.01
C LYS A 59 -8.78 -16.28 -21.50
N CYS A 60 -7.63 -16.65 -22.06
CA CYS A 60 -6.94 -17.91 -21.76
C CYS A 60 -5.69 -17.72 -20.87
N LEU A 61 -5.35 -16.49 -20.51
CA LEU A 61 -4.21 -16.17 -19.65
C LEU A 61 -4.37 -16.83 -18.28
N HIS A 62 -3.37 -17.63 -17.91
CA HIS A 62 -3.30 -18.36 -16.65
C HIS A 62 -1.85 -18.39 -16.17
N PHE A 63 -1.65 -18.46 -14.85
CA PHE A 63 -0.32 -18.42 -14.21
C PHE A 63 -0.05 -19.60 -13.30
N ASN A 64 -1.00 -20.54 -13.21
CA ASN A 64 -0.84 -21.77 -12.45
C ASN A 64 -1.49 -22.93 -13.21
N ASN A 65 -1.01 -24.15 -12.98
CA ASN A 65 -1.64 -25.36 -13.49
C ASN A 65 -2.99 -25.58 -12.79
N ASN A 66 -4.06 -25.82 -13.56
CA ASN A 66 -5.39 -26.09 -12.99
C ASN A 66 -5.59 -27.56 -12.59
N GLU A 67 -4.65 -28.44 -12.93
CA GLU A 67 -4.66 -29.86 -12.51
C GLU A 67 -4.15 -30.03 -11.06
N GLU A 68 -3.51 -29.00 -10.51
CA GLU A 68 -3.02 -28.99 -9.14
C GLU A 68 -4.11 -28.48 -8.18
N GLU A 69 -4.21 -29.10 -7.00
CA GLU A 69 -5.13 -28.69 -5.96
C GLU A 69 -4.74 -27.32 -5.39
N PRO A 70 -5.68 -26.38 -5.21
CA PRO A 70 -5.37 -25.05 -4.71
C PRO A 70 -5.02 -25.09 -3.21
N GLU A 71 -3.78 -24.76 -2.87
CA GLU A 71 -3.32 -24.66 -1.48
C GLU A 71 -3.99 -23.51 -0.72
N ASN A 72 -4.22 -22.39 -1.41
CA ASN A 72 -4.80 -21.17 -0.84
C ASN A 72 -5.67 -20.41 -1.86
N ARG A 73 -6.32 -19.32 -1.42
CA ARG A 73 -7.24 -18.56 -2.30
C ARG A 73 -6.55 -17.76 -3.41
N LEU A 74 -5.24 -17.60 -3.34
CA LEU A 74 -4.39 -16.91 -4.34
C LEU A 74 -3.68 -17.88 -5.29
N SER A 75 -3.83 -19.20 -5.14
CA SER A 75 -3.09 -20.22 -5.91
C SER A 75 -3.01 -19.95 -7.42
N LYS A 76 -4.09 -19.44 -8.03
CA LYS A 76 -4.14 -19.14 -9.48
C LYS A 76 -3.18 -18.03 -9.94
N ILE A 77 -2.71 -17.18 -9.04
CA ILE A 77 -1.81 -16.06 -9.32
C ILE A 77 -0.54 -16.12 -8.46
N GLN A 78 -0.43 -17.07 -7.53
CA GLN A 78 0.68 -17.16 -6.59
C GLN A 78 2.04 -17.24 -7.30
N PRO A 79 2.24 -18.06 -8.35
CA PRO A 79 3.54 -18.11 -9.04
C PRO A 79 3.95 -16.77 -9.66
N LEU A 80 2.98 -16.02 -10.20
CA LEU A 80 3.23 -14.68 -10.72
C LEU A 80 3.57 -13.68 -9.60
N LEU A 81 2.85 -13.72 -8.48
CA LEU A 81 3.13 -12.85 -7.33
C LEU A 81 4.53 -13.10 -6.77
N ASP A 82 4.90 -14.36 -6.59
CA ASP A 82 6.21 -14.75 -6.06
C ASP A 82 7.33 -14.30 -7.00
N LEU A 83 7.15 -14.49 -8.31
CA LEU A 83 8.08 -14.01 -9.33
C LEU A 83 8.25 -12.49 -9.26
N LEU A 84 7.15 -11.73 -9.19
CA LEU A 84 7.19 -10.27 -9.13
C LEU A 84 7.86 -9.77 -7.85
N ILE A 85 7.49 -10.31 -6.70
CA ILE A 85 8.08 -9.94 -5.40
C ILE A 85 9.59 -10.25 -5.40
N ALA A 86 10.00 -11.43 -5.88
CA ALA A 86 11.41 -11.78 -6.00
C ALA A 86 12.18 -10.80 -6.90
N LYS A 87 11.58 -10.40 -8.04
CA LYS A 87 12.19 -9.39 -8.93
C LYS A 87 12.28 -8.02 -8.27
N PHE A 88 11.24 -7.57 -7.57
CA PHE A 88 11.26 -6.27 -6.89
C PHE A 88 12.34 -6.23 -5.79
N LYS A 89 12.40 -7.26 -4.94
CA LYS A 89 13.44 -7.39 -3.90
C LYS A 89 14.85 -7.46 -4.47
N GLY A 90 15.04 -8.11 -5.61
CA GLY A 90 16.36 -8.22 -6.26
C GLY A 90 16.80 -6.99 -7.07
N THR A 91 15.88 -6.08 -7.41
CA THR A 91 16.17 -4.94 -8.31
C THR A 91 16.27 -3.60 -7.57
N LEU A 92 15.53 -3.44 -6.47
CA LEU A 92 15.43 -2.18 -5.76
C LEU A 92 15.90 -2.35 -4.31
N ILE A 93 16.87 -1.52 -3.90
CA ILE A 93 17.20 -1.33 -2.49
C ILE A 93 16.35 -0.14 -2.01
N PRO A 94 15.40 -0.33 -1.08
CA PRO A 94 14.58 0.76 -0.58
C PRO A 94 15.40 1.88 0.05
N SER A 95 14.84 3.09 0.09
CA SER A 95 15.41 4.20 0.85
C SER A 95 15.20 4.02 2.36
N GLU A 96 15.86 4.85 3.18
CA GLU A 96 15.69 4.85 4.64
C GLU A 96 14.21 4.90 5.07
N ASN A 97 13.36 5.56 4.28
CA ASN A 97 11.95 5.72 4.54
C ASN A 97 11.12 4.71 3.73
N ILE A 98 10.29 3.92 4.41
CA ILE A 98 9.40 2.93 3.81
C ILE A 98 7.96 3.28 4.15
N VAL A 99 7.07 3.25 3.17
CA VAL A 99 5.64 3.47 3.36
C VAL A 99 4.92 2.13 3.23
N ILE A 100 3.99 1.86 4.15
CA ILE A 100 3.04 0.75 4.04
C ILE A 100 1.63 1.35 4.04
N ASP A 101 0.91 1.13 2.95
CA ASP A 101 -0.47 1.59 2.79
C ASP A 101 -1.32 0.53 2.10
N GLU A 102 -2.63 0.79 1.98
CA GLU A 102 -3.58 -0.04 1.25
C GLU A 102 -3.84 0.53 -0.16
N SER A 103 -3.63 -0.30 -1.17
CA SER A 103 -4.13 -0.05 -2.53
C SER A 103 -5.37 -0.88 -2.80
N MET A 104 -6.28 -0.36 -3.62
CA MET A 104 -7.54 -1.03 -3.92
C MET A 104 -7.78 -1.15 -5.41
N ILE A 105 -8.14 -2.34 -5.87
CA ILE A 105 -8.56 -2.57 -7.26
C ILE A 105 -10.07 -2.78 -7.26
N PRO A 106 -10.87 -1.91 -7.92
CA PRO A 106 -12.31 -2.07 -7.99
C PRO A 106 -12.67 -3.35 -8.75
N TRP A 107 -13.58 -4.14 -8.19
CA TRP A 107 -14.00 -5.40 -8.79
C TRP A 107 -15.52 -5.59 -8.68
N ARG A 108 -16.17 -5.78 -9.83
CA ARG A 108 -17.63 -5.99 -9.92
C ARG A 108 -18.04 -7.45 -10.14
N GLY A 109 -17.08 -8.34 -10.41
CA GLY A 109 -17.33 -9.76 -10.66
C GLY A 109 -17.47 -10.60 -9.39
N ARG A 110 -17.70 -11.90 -9.57
CA ARG A 110 -17.68 -12.90 -8.48
C ARG A 110 -16.23 -13.27 -8.19
N LEU A 111 -15.72 -12.80 -7.05
CA LEU A 111 -14.39 -13.13 -6.56
C LEU A 111 -14.45 -13.26 -5.05
N ILE A 112 -13.88 -14.33 -4.50
CA ILE A 112 -13.92 -14.63 -3.06
C ILE A 112 -13.12 -13.63 -2.20
N LEU A 113 -12.11 -13.02 -2.79
CA LEU A 113 -11.19 -12.06 -2.16
C LEU A 113 -11.78 -10.64 -2.04
N ARG A 114 -12.92 -10.39 -2.69
CA ARG A 114 -13.51 -9.05 -2.73
C ARG A 114 -13.97 -8.64 -1.34
N GLN A 115 -13.69 -7.40 -0.99
CA GLN A 115 -14.13 -6.79 0.26
C GLN A 115 -15.13 -5.68 -0.01
N TYR A 116 -16.13 -5.61 0.87
CA TYR A 116 -16.98 -4.44 1.00
C TYR A 116 -16.35 -3.49 2.01
N LEU A 117 -16.12 -2.24 1.60
CA LEU A 117 -15.59 -1.19 2.45
C LEU A 117 -16.69 -0.12 2.62
N PRO A 118 -17.27 0.02 3.83
CA PRO A 118 -18.26 1.06 4.09
C PRO A 118 -17.72 2.44 3.71
N GLY A 119 -18.52 3.20 2.95
CA GLY A 119 -18.15 4.53 2.47
C GLY A 119 -17.41 4.55 1.13
N LYS A 120 -17.16 3.40 0.49
CA LYS A 120 -16.64 3.32 -0.89
C LYS A 120 -17.70 2.72 -1.82
N SER A 121 -17.74 3.19 -3.07
CA SER A 121 -18.83 2.91 -4.03
C SER A 121 -18.79 1.51 -4.66
N HIS A 122 -17.65 0.82 -4.60
CA HIS A 122 -17.47 -0.50 -5.21
C HIS A 122 -17.01 -1.54 -4.20
N ASN A 123 -17.01 -2.81 -4.60
CA ASN A 123 -16.23 -3.83 -3.90
C ASN A 123 -14.80 -3.80 -4.43
N TYR A 124 -13.83 -4.15 -3.59
CA TYR A 124 -12.43 -4.04 -3.94
C TYR A 124 -11.64 -5.30 -3.61
N VAL A 125 -10.61 -5.57 -4.40
CA VAL A 125 -9.47 -6.38 -3.94
C VAL A 125 -8.51 -5.43 -3.23
N CYS A 126 -8.14 -5.75 -2.00
CA CYS A 126 -7.22 -4.94 -1.20
C CYS A 126 -5.81 -5.51 -1.30
N LEU A 127 -4.86 -4.64 -1.62
CA LEU A 127 -3.44 -4.90 -1.75
C LEU A 127 -2.72 -4.05 -0.71
N ARG A 128 -1.60 -4.56 -0.20
CA ARG A 128 -0.74 -3.85 0.75
C ARG A 128 0.67 -3.84 0.20
N PRO A 129 1.00 -2.88 -0.67
CA PRO A 129 2.32 -2.76 -1.23
C PRO A 129 3.29 -2.09 -0.25
N THR A 130 4.56 -2.41 -0.42
CA THR A 130 5.70 -1.56 -0.07
C THR A 130 6.50 -1.29 -1.35
N HIS A 131 7.67 -0.67 -1.23
CA HIS A 131 8.56 -0.47 -2.38
C HIS A 131 9.01 -1.78 -3.05
N ILE A 132 9.09 -2.89 -2.30
CA ILE A 132 9.66 -4.16 -2.79
C ILE A 132 8.81 -5.39 -2.49
N ASN A 133 7.69 -5.23 -1.78
CA ASN A 133 6.86 -6.34 -1.35
C ASN A 133 5.39 -6.02 -1.58
N LEU A 134 4.57 -7.06 -1.65
CA LEU A 134 3.14 -6.94 -1.92
C LEU A 134 2.38 -8.07 -1.22
N LYS A 135 1.41 -7.71 -0.39
CA LYS A 135 0.48 -8.69 0.20
C LYS A 135 -0.95 -8.42 -0.26
N ILE A 136 -1.60 -9.44 -0.84
CA ILE A 136 -3.03 -9.37 -1.17
C ILE A 136 -3.83 -9.87 0.02
N TYR A 137 -4.86 -9.12 0.42
CA TYR A 137 -5.78 -9.62 1.43
C TYR A 137 -6.71 -10.69 0.86
N ALA A 138 -6.58 -11.91 1.35
CA ALA A 138 -7.38 -13.06 0.92
C ALA A 138 -8.51 -13.46 1.87
N GLY A 139 -8.75 -12.68 2.93
CA GLY A 139 -9.76 -12.97 3.96
C GLY A 139 -9.18 -13.61 5.22
N LYS A 140 -10.03 -13.76 6.24
CA LYS A 140 -9.62 -14.17 7.60
C LYS A 140 -9.01 -15.57 7.73
N ARG A 141 -9.26 -16.48 6.78
CA ARG A 141 -8.80 -17.89 6.86
C ARG A 141 -7.34 -18.07 6.46
N ASP A 142 -6.82 -17.22 5.58
CA ASP A 142 -5.44 -17.30 5.06
C ASP A 142 -4.48 -16.38 5.84
N SER A 143 -4.91 -15.87 6.98
CA SER A 143 -4.08 -15.15 7.94
C SER A 143 -4.19 -15.89 9.28
N PRO A 144 -3.54 -17.06 9.43
CA PRO A 144 -3.41 -17.68 10.73
C PRO A 144 -2.64 -16.68 11.59
N GLY A 145 -3.37 -15.97 12.46
CA GLY A 145 -2.75 -15.04 13.38
C GLY A 145 -1.75 -15.82 14.21
N MET A 146 -0.49 -15.37 14.27
CA MET A 146 0.40 -15.81 15.35
C MET A 146 -0.34 -15.52 16.66
N SER A 147 -0.51 -16.54 17.49
CA SER A 147 -1.28 -16.45 18.73
C SER A 147 -0.81 -15.24 19.55
N GLY A 148 -1.71 -14.27 19.77
CA GLY A 148 -1.45 -13.08 20.57
C GLY A 148 -0.96 -11.83 19.81
N ILE A 149 -0.67 -11.90 18.52
CA ILE A 149 -0.25 -10.73 17.71
C ILE A 149 -1.41 -10.24 16.83
N GLY A 150 -1.64 -8.92 16.81
CA GLY A 150 -2.71 -8.32 16.00
C GLY A 150 -2.43 -8.41 14.49
N LEU A 151 -3.48 -8.51 13.68
CA LEU A 151 -3.36 -8.64 12.20
C LEU A 151 -2.47 -7.56 11.57
N GLY A 152 -2.65 -6.29 11.97
CA GLY A 152 -1.85 -5.18 11.45
C GLY A 152 -0.35 -5.33 11.76
N HIS A 153 -0.01 -5.81 12.96
CA HIS A 153 1.36 -6.07 13.37
C HIS A 153 1.98 -7.18 12.50
N GLN A 154 1.30 -8.31 12.37
CA GLN A 154 1.78 -9.42 11.55
C GLN A 154 2.04 -8.99 10.10
N VAL A 155 1.07 -8.28 9.50
CA VAL A 155 1.19 -7.80 8.13
C VAL A 155 2.39 -6.87 7.94
N VAL A 156 2.65 -5.97 8.90
CA VAL A 156 3.81 -5.08 8.84
C VAL A 156 5.11 -5.89 8.84
N LEU A 157 5.25 -6.84 9.76
CA LEU A 157 6.46 -7.66 9.86
C LEU A 157 6.72 -8.49 8.59
N GLU A 158 5.68 -9.08 8.01
CA GLU A 158 5.82 -9.85 6.76
C GLU A 158 6.20 -8.94 5.57
N LEU A 159 5.65 -7.73 5.50
CA LEU A 159 5.91 -6.81 4.39
C LEU A 159 7.33 -6.25 4.39
N ILE A 160 7.91 -6.06 5.57
CA ILE A 160 9.26 -5.52 5.75
C ILE A 160 10.30 -6.61 6.02
N ASP A 161 9.93 -7.89 5.89
CA ASP A 161 10.85 -8.99 6.08
C ASP A 161 12.06 -8.86 5.15
N GLY A 162 13.25 -8.96 5.73
CA GLY A 162 14.53 -8.66 5.08
C GLY A 162 14.97 -7.18 5.09
N LEU A 163 14.19 -6.25 5.65
CA LEU A 163 14.53 -4.82 5.80
C LEU A 163 14.65 -4.37 7.27
N LEU A 164 14.54 -5.32 8.19
CA LEU A 164 14.68 -5.11 9.63
C LEU A 164 16.16 -4.90 10.00
N HIS A 165 16.41 -4.27 11.14
CA HIS A 165 17.74 -4.07 11.70
C HIS A 165 18.66 -3.07 10.97
N GLU A 166 18.12 -2.33 10.00
CA GLU A 166 18.89 -1.40 9.15
C GLU A 166 18.73 0.10 9.52
N GLY A 167 18.02 0.43 10.62
CA GLY A 167 17.81 1.82 11.03
C GLY A 167 16.75 2.57 10.20
N ARG A 168 15.94 1.85 9.42
CA ARG A 168 14.91 2.44 8.54
C ARG A 168 13.72 2.96 9.32
N THR A 169 12.98 3.91 8.74
CA THR A 169 11.75 4.46 9.29
C THR A 169 10.54 4.04 8.46
N LEU A 170 9.57 3.40 9.11
CA LEU A 170 8.29 3.02 8.51
C LEU A 170 7.24 4.11 8.72
N TYR A 171 6.51 4.44 7.67
CA TYR A 171 5.32 5.30 7.72
C TYR A 171 4.09 4.46 7.41
N VAL A 172 3.17 4.36 8.36
CA VAL A 172 2.03 3.44 8.27
C VAL A 172 0.73 4.11 8.75
N ASP A 173 -0.41 3.71 8.17
CA ASP A 173 -1.73 4.15 8.65
C ASP A 173 -2.11 3.49 10.00
N ASN A 174 -3.10 4.08 10.67
CA ASN A 174 -3.61 3.67 11.96
C ASN A 174 -4.17 2.25 12.05
N PHE A 175 -4.46 1.60 10.92
CA PHE A 175 -4.81 0.19 10.90
C PHE A 175 -3.64 -0.69 11.36
N TYR A 176 -2.41 -0.26 11.04
CA TYR A 176 -1.18 -1.01 11.31
C TYR A 176 -0.56 -0.63 12.66
N THR A 177 -0.64 0.64 13.06
CA THR A 177 0.04 1.13 14.26
C THR A 177 -0.49 0.52 15.55
N SER A 178 0.41 0.15 16.45
CA SER A 178 0.12 -0.13 17.86
C SER A 178 1.38 0.07 18.70
N VAL A 179 1.22 0.29 20.01
CA VAL A 179 2.38 0.39 20.93
C VAL A 179 3.21 -0.90 20.92
N PRO A 180 2.63 -2.12 20.99
CA PRO A 180 3.41 -3.36 20.89
C PRO A 180 4.21 -3.48 19.58
N LEU A 181 3.62 -3.10 18.44
CA LEU A 181 4.33 -3.08 17.16
C LEU A 181 5.52 -2.11 17.20
N ALA A 182 5.31 -0.91 17.73
CA ALA A 182 6.37 0.10 17.81
C ALA A 182 7.53 -0.35 18.71
N GLU A 183 7.23 -0.98 19.85
CA GLU A 183 8.26 -1.56 20.73
C GLU A 183 9.03 -2.69 20.03
N ASP A 184 8.32 -3.56 19.32
CA ASP A 184 8.92 -4.69 18.60
C ASP A 184 9.85 -4.23 17.47
N LEU A 185 9.40 -3.26 16.65
CA LEU A 185 10.21 -2.67 15.59
C LEU A 185 11.43 -1.94 16.14
N LEU A 186 11.26 -1.18 17.23
CA LEU A 186 12.36 -0.45 17.86
C LEU A 186 13.43 -1.42 18.40
N GLY A 187 13.02 -2.53 19.02
CA GLY A 187 13.94 -3.62 19.39
C GLY A 187 14.67 -4.24 18.20
N LYS A 188 14.07 -4.18 17.00
CA LYS A 188 14.67 -4.59 15.73
C LYS A 188 15.34 -3.43 14.96
N LYS A 189 15.78 -2.37 15.65
CA LYS A 189 16.41 -1.16 15.06
C LYS A 189 15.66 -0.63 13.82
N THR A 190 14.33 -0.66 13.88
CA THR A 190 13.45 -0.18 12.83
C THR A 190 12.48 0.80 13.46
N TYR A 191 12.42 2.01 12.93
CA TYR A 191 11.58 3.07 13.48
C TYR A 191 10.20 3.05 12.83
N VAL A 192 9.20 3.60 13.50
CA VAL A 192 7.85 3.73 12.98
C VAL A 192 7.28 5.09 13.30
N CYS A 193 6.55 5.65 12.35
CA CYS A 193 5.75 6.85 12.47
C CYS A 193 4.37 6.59 11.86
N GLY A 194 3.31 6.99 12.57
CA GLY A 194 1.95 6.82 12.05
C GLY A 194 0.89 7.43 12.95
N THR A 195 -0.33 7.52 12.43
CA THR A 195 -1.49 7.92 13.24
C THR A 195 -1.96 6.75 14.08
N LEU A 196 -2.47 6.98 15.28
CA LEU A 196 -2.90 5.94 16.22
C LEU A 196 -4.39 6.11 16.55
N ARG A 197 -5.21 5.08 16.30
CA ARG A 197 -6.67 5.18 16.52
C ARG A 197 -7.09 5.12 17.99
N ARG A 198 -6.44 4.28 18.80
CA ARG A 198 -6.74 4.10 20.24
C ARG A 198 -5.48 3.66 21.00
N ASN A 199 -5.40 4.06 22.28
CA ASN A 199 -4.40 3.74 23.33
C ASN A 199 -3.21 4.72 23.41
N PRO A 200 -2.57 5.01 24.59
CA PRO A 200 -2.86 4.72 26.00
C PRO A 200 -3.84 5.71 26.66
N LYS A 201 -4.61 5.25 27.66
CA LYS A 201 -5.61 6.07 28.39
C LYS A 201 -5.04 7.38 28.93
N GLU A 202 -3.80 7.37 29.40
CA GLU A 202 -3.17 8.52 30.06
C GLU A 202 -2.96 9.72 29.13
N VAL A 203 -2.68 9.44 27.84
CA VAL A 203 -2.55 10.48 26.80
C VAL A 203 -3.92 10.80 26.20
N CYS A 204 -4.74 9.76 25.95
CA CYS A 204 -6.04 9.92 25.31
C CYS A 204 -7.03 10.71 26.20
N ALA A 205 -7.02 10.48 27.52
CA ALA A 205 -8.01 11.01 28.46
C ALA A 205 -7.79 12.48 28.84
N LYS A 206 -6.58 13.01 28.69
CA LYS A 206 -6.31 14.42 29.00
C LYS A 206 -6.86 15.33 27.90
N ASN A 207 -7.75 16.25 28.26
CA ASN A 207 -8.18 17.30 27.34
C ASN A 207 -7.10 18.37 27.28
N ILE A 208 -6.73 18.76 26.05
CA ILE A 208 -5.77 19.83 25.77
C ILE A 208 -6.48 20.85 24.86
N LYS A 209 -6.03 22.10 24.87
CA LYS A 209 -6.63 23.17 24.05
C LYS A 209 -6.18 23.05 22.59
N LYS A 210 -6.94 23.67 21.69
CA LYS A 210 -6.56 23.75 20.28
C LYS A 210 -5.17 24.36 20.13
N GLY A 211 -4.31 23.71 19.35
CA GLY A 211 -2.91 24.09 19.15
C GLY A 211 -1.93 23.50 20.17
N GLU A 212 -2.42 22.90 21.26
CA GLU A 212 -1.55 22.26 22.25
C GLU A 212 -1.14 20.84 21.81
N ILE A 213 0.04 20.43 22.30
CA ILE A 213 0.61 19.10 22.10
C ILE A 213 0.88 18.49 23.47
N LEU A 214 0.52 17.22 23.62
CA LEU A 214 0.84 16.40 24.79
C LEU A 214 1.57 15.15 24.29
N ALA A 215 2.80 14.93 24.76
CA ALA A 215 3.55 13.73 24.45
C ALA A 215 3.82 12.91 25.71
N LYS A 216 3.86 11.58 25.57
CA LYS A 216 4.37 10.65 26.59
C LYS A 216 5.27 9.64 25.91
N GLU A 217 6.42 9.38 26.52
CA GLU A 217 7.36 8.34 26.10
C GLU A 217 7.34 7.22 27.13
N ASN A 218 7.36 5.96 26.67
CA ASN A 218 7.52 4.82 27.55
C ASN A 218 9.02 4.51 27.78
N GLU A 219 9.32 3.63 28.71
CA GLU A 219 10.70 3.24 29.07
C GLU A 219 11.49 2.60 27.91
N LYS A 220 10.78 2.09 26.90
CA LYS A 220 11.37 1.49 25.70
C LYS A 220 11.69 2.50 24.60
N GLY A 221 11.35 3.78 24.77
CA GLY A 221 11.59 4.83 23.77
C GLY A 221 10.48 5.02 22.73
N VAL A 222 9.28 4.49 22.98
CA VAL A 222 8.10 4.72 22.14
C VAL A 222 7.37 5.97 22.60
N LYS A 223 7.26 6.95 21.70
CA LYS A 223 6.59 8.23 21.94
C LYS A 223 5.19 8.24 21.36
N VAL A 224 4.21 8.57 22.18
CA VAL A 224 2.83 8.83 21.77
C VAL A 224 2.55 10.31 21.92
N ILE A 225 2.11 10.93 20.83
CA ILE A 225 1.89 12.38 20.72
C ILE A 225 0.42 12.62 20.45
N LYS A 226 -0.22 13.46 21.24
CA LYS A 226 -1.57 13.97 21.02
C LYS A 226 -1.50 15.44 20.66
N TRP A 227 -2.06 15.79 19.52
CA TRP A 227 -2.21 17.16 19.06
C TRP A 227 -3.70 17.48 18.91
N GLN A 228 -4.12 18.65 19.39
CA GLN A 228 -5.51 19.08 19.30
C GLN A 228 -5.69 20.13 18.21
N ASP A 229 -6.39 19.75 17.14
CA ASP A 229 -6.95 20.70 16.16
C ASP A 229 -8.48 20.79 16.33
N LYS A 230 -9.28 20.76 15.25
CA LYS A 230 -10.74 20.61 15.31
C LYS A 230 -11.14 19.30 15.99
N ARG A 231 -10.32 18.26 15.82
CA ARG A 231 -10.41 16.95 16.49
C ARG A 231 -9.02 16.55 16.99
N PRO A 232 -8.92 15.75 18.06
CA PRO A 232 -7.63 15.25 18.51
C PRO A 232 -7.04 14.29 17.46
N VAL A 233 -5.76 14.50 17.14
CA VAL A 233 -4.94 13.59 16.35
C VAL A 233 -3.94 12.95 17.30
N ILE A 234 -3.82 11.62 17.24
CA ILE A 234 -2.85 10.89 18.04
C ILE A 234 -1.88 10.23 17.06
N MET A 235 -0.59 10.33 17.37
CA MET A 235 0.49 9.79 16.59
C MET A 235 1.39 8.93 17.47
N ILE A 236 2.06 7.97 16.85
CA ILE A 236 3.12 7.18 17.47
C ILE A 236 4.41 7.41 16.68
N ASN A 237 5.51 7.58 17.39
CA ASN A 237 6.84 7.77 16.82
C ASN A 237 7.89 7.06 17.66
N THR A 238 8.85 6.41 17.01
CA THR A 238 10.06 5.85 17.66
C THR A 238 11.36 6.45 17.10
N ASN A 239 11.30 7.28 16.05
CA ASN A 239 12.49 7.89 15.50
C ASN A 239 12.88 9.14 16.34
N LEU A 240 13.99 9.02 17.06
CA LEU A 240 14.56 10.06 17.93
C LEU A 240 15.24 11.20 17.16
N SER A 241 15.56 11.00 15.87
CA SER A 241 16.24 12.00 15.03
C SER A 241 15.31 13.09 14.50
N ILE A 242 13.99 12.84 14.52
CA ILE A 242 13.00 13.88 14.28
C ILE A 242 13.07 14.81 15.50
N LYS A 243 13.73 15.96 15.30
CA LYS A 243 13.76 17.03 16.31
C LYS A 243 12.34 17.49 16.53
N ASP A 244 11.79 16.96 17.59
CA ASP A 244 10.62 17.46 18.25
C ASP A 244 10.90 18.91 18.66
N ASN A 245 10.53 19.87 17.82
CA ASN A 245 10.18 21.21 18.30
C ASN A 245 8.85 21.11 19.07
N LEU A 246 8.77 20.17 20.01
CA LEU A 246 7.74 20.09 21.02
C LEU A 246 7.94 21.35 21.85
N VAL A 247 7.10 22.36 21.58
CA VAL A 247 6.95 23.51 22.45
C VAL A 247 6.61 22.95 23.81
N SER A 248 7.59 22.91 24.71
CA SER A 248 7.36 22.65 26.11
C SER A 248 6.49 23.80 26.61
N SER A 249 5.21 23.52 26.86
CA SER A 249 4.38 24.47 27.58
C SER A 249 4.77 24.43 29.06
N VAL A 250 5.97 24.94 29.38
CA VAL A 250 6.25 25.48 30.70
C VAL A 250 5.75 26.91 30.67
N SER A 251 4.75 27.21 31.50
CA SER A 251 4.22 28.56 31.61
C SER A 251 5.34 29.56 31.89
N LYS A 252 5.61 30.46 30.94
CA LYS A 252 6.13 31.81 31.20
C LYS A 252 5.99 32.67 29.94
N LYS A 253 5.29 33.79 30.13
CA LYS A 253 5.10 34.99 29.30
C LYS A 253 5.75 35.02 27.89
N ARG A 254 4.88 35.19 26.88
CA ARG A 254 5.06 35.83 25.55
C ARG A 254 6.51 35.97 25.02
N LYS A 255 6.80 35.23 23.95
CA LYS A 255 7.26 35.80 22.67
C LYS A 255 6.54 35.05 21.55
N THR A 256 5.73 35.77 20.78
CA THR A 256 5.23 35.30 19.48
C THR A 256 6.42 35.19 18.55
N VAL A 257 6.75 33.96 18.18
CA VAL A 257 7.53 33.67 16.98
C VAL A 257 6.59 32.87 16.10
N ASP A 258 6.29 33.39 14.92
CA ASP A 258 5.49 32.68 13.94
C ASP A 258 6.20 31.35 13.62
N PRO A 259 5.51 30.20 13.73
CA PRO A 259 6.12 28.94 13.35
C PRO A 259 6.40 28.97 11.85
N GLU A 260 7.67 28.80 11.48
CA GLU A 260 8.01 28.45 10.11
C GLU A 260 7.25 27.17 9.73
N PRO A 261 6.63 27.14 8.54
CA PRO A 261 5.87 25.99 8.11
C PRO A 261 6.77 24.76 8.11
N LEU A 262 6.27 23.65 8.67
CA LEU A 262 6.86 22.32 8.53
C LEU A 262 7.16 22.07 7.05
N SER A 263 8.41 22.24 6.64
CA SER A 263 8.87 21.95 5.29
C SER A 263 9.11 20.46 5.06
N SER A 264 8.49 19.59 5.86
CA SER A 264 8.35 18.17 5.54
C SER A 264 7.09 18.03 4.68
N ASN A 265 7.31 18.16 3.38
CA ASN A 265 6.36 17.97 2.31
C ASN A 265 5.31 16.87 2.63
N PRO A 266 3.99 17.15 2.64
CA PRO A 266 2.95 16.11 2.69
C PRO A 266 2.94 15.21 1.44
N ALA A 267 3.83 15.48 0.47
CA ALA A 267 3.99 14.75 -0.77
C ALA A 267 4.36 13.26 -0.61
N SER A 268 5.02 12.84 0.48
CA SER A 268 5.42 11.44 0.66
C SER A 268 4.26 10.49 0.99
N ALA A 269 3.22 10.99 1.68
CA ALA A 269 1.96 10.26 1.88
C ALA A 269 1.00 10.44 0.69
N ALA A 270 1.04 11.61 0.04
CA ALA A 270 0.21 11.88 -1.15
C ALA A 270 0.67 11.13 -2.41
N GLY A 271 1.93 10.68 -2.48
CA GLY A 271 2.48 9.97 -3.64
C GLY A 271 1.70 8.71 -4.02
N ILE A 272 1.18 7.97 -3.03
CA ILE A 272 0.40 6.74 -3.27
C ILE A 272 -1.09 7.06 -3.44
N SER A 273 -1.63 8.06 -2.73
CA SER A 273 -2.98 8.57 -2.96
C SER A 273 -3.18 9.03 -4.41
N SER A 274 -2.18 9.70 -4.99
CA SER A 274 -2.24 10.21 -6.37
C SER A 274 -2.27 9.11 -7.44
N HIS A 275 -1.89 7.87 -7.11
CA HIS A 275 -2.04 6.72 -8.00
C HIS A 275 -3.46 6.14 -7.99
N ASN A 276 -4.29 6.46 -6.98
CA ASN A 276 -5.68 6.02 -6.93
C ASN A 276 -6.66 7.01 -7.61
N ASP A 277 -6.21 8.22 -7.96
CA ASP A 277 -7.05 9.26 -8.58
C ASP A 277 -7.09 9.17 -10.13
N CYS A 278 -6.42 8.18 -10.72
CA CYS A 278 -6.51 7.87 -12.14
C CYS A 278 -7.33 6.60 -12.37
N ASN A 279 -8.66 6.67 -12.29
CA ASN A 279 -9.61 5.80 -13.00
C ASN A 279 -11.07 6.31 -12.91
#